data_AF-A0A968JQR8-F1
#
_entry.id   AF-A0A968JQR8-F1
#
_cell.length_a   1.000
_cell.length_b   1.000
_cell.length_c   1.000
_cell.angle_alpha   90.00
_cell.angle_beta   90.00
_cell.angle_gamma   90.00
#
_symmetry.space_group_name_H-M   'P 1'
#
loop_
_entity.id
_entity.type
_entity.pdbx_description
1 polymer ?
#
loop_
_entity_poly.entity_id
_entity_poly.type
_entity_poly.pdbx_seq_one_letter_code
_entity_poly.pdbx_strand_id
1 'polypeptide(L)'
;MLPIFLFAWAIHSEPVMAIHFGTAFFLIHFFLYPASNAYNSYFDKDEKSIGGLKHPPKVSKELYTYALLFDFYAILGAILFLNWQVGIMFFIYGLASKAYSHPSIRLKKYPYISWLIAGFFQGYLHF
;
A
#
# COMPACT_ATOMS: atom_id res chain seq x y z
N MET A 1 6.48 1.29 6.52
CA MET A 1 5.06 1.46 6.92
C MET A 1 4.85 1.34 8.42
N LEU A 2 5.46 0.36 9.11
CA LEU A 2 5.24 0.17 10.55
C LEU A 2 5.44 1.41 11.44
N PRO A 3 6.55 2.18 11.35
CA PRO A 3 6.72 3.36 12.21
C PRO A 3 5.65 4.43 11.99
N ILE A 4 5.22 4.63 10.74
CA ILE A 4 4.17 5.59 10.39
C ILE A 4 2.82 5.13 10.96
N PHE A 5 2.52 3.82 10.87
CA PHE A 5 1.32 3.23 11.46
C PHE A 5 1.26 3.43 12.98
N LEU A 6 2.35 3.14 13.68
CA LEU A 6 2.42 3.32 15.13
C LEU A 6 2.36 4.80 15.52
N PHE A 7 2.94 5.70 14.72
CA PHE A 7 2.86 7.15 14.96
C PHE A 7 1.43 7.66 14.80
N ALA A 8 0.75 7.31 13.70
CA ALA A 8 -0.64 7.70 13.46
C ALA A 8 -1.58 7.19 14.55
N TRP A 9 -1.33 5.98 15.04
CA TRP A 9 -2.02 5.43 16.20
C TRP A 9 -1.75 6.23 17.48
N ALA A 10 -0.49 6.56 17.76
CA ALA A 10 -0.10 7.27 18.98
C ALA A 10 -0.70 8.68 19.11
N ILE A 11 -1.05 9.32 17.99
CA ILE A 11 -1.69 10.65 17.96
C ILE A 11 -3.22 10.58 17.85
N HIS A 12 -3.80 9.39 17.73
CA HIS A 12 -5.24 9.23 17.63
C HIS A 12 -5.89 9.48 19.00
N SER A 13 -6.83 10.44 19.05
CA SER A 13 -7.40 10.94 20.30
C SER A 13 -8.59 10.12 20.81
N GLU A 14 -9.25 9.37 19.94
CA GLU A 14 -10.46 8.61 20.29
C GLU A 14 -10.11 7.15 20.67
N PRO A 15 -10.82 6.55 21.63
CA PRO A 15 -10.62 5.14 21.95
C PRO A 15 -11.08 4.26 20.77
N VAL A 16 -10.13 3.61 20.12
CA VAL A 16 -10.40 2.62 19.07
C VAL A 16 -10.39 1.22 19.66
N MET A 17 -11.37 0.41 19.27
CA MET A 17 -11.42 -0.99 19.68
C MET A 17 -10.15 -1.73 19.24
N ALA A 18 -9.54 -2.50 20.15
CA ALA A 18 -8.31 -3.26 19.86
C ALA A 18 -8.43 -4.16 18.61
N ILE A 19 -9.64 -4.67 18.33
CA ILE A 19 -9.91 -5.45 17.13
C ILE A 19 -9.78 -4.63 15.84
N HIS A 20 -10.22 -3.37 15.82
CA HIS A 20 -10.07 -2.51 14.65
C HIS A 20 -8.60 -2.16 14.41
N PHE A 21 -7.84 -1.91 15.49
CA PHE A 21 -6.40 -1.71 15.40
C PHE A 21 -5.70 -2.94 14.79
N GLY A 22 -5.98 -4.13 15.34
CA GLY A 22 -5.39 -5.38 14.85
C GLY A 22 -5.76 -5.67 13.40
N THR A 23 -7.01 -5.45 13.02
CA THR A 23 -7.49 -5.60 11.64
C THR A 23 -6.79 -4.61 10.70
N ALA A 24 -6.73 -3.32 11.04
CA ALA A 24 -6.06 -2.31 10.23
C ALA A 24 -4.57 -2.64 10.07
N PHE A 25 -3.89 -2.97 11.17
CA PHE A 25 -2.49 -3.42 11.15
C PHE A 25 -2.29 -4.57 10.17
N PHE A 26 -3.14 -5.60 10.25
CA PHE A 26 -3.03 -6.79 9.43
C PHE A 26 -3.27 -6.49 7.94
N LEU A 27 -4.37 -5.81 7.60
CA LEU A 27 -4.70 -5.47 6.21
C LEU A 27 -3.61 -4.60 5.57
N ILE A 28 -3.07 -3.64 6.32
CA ILE A 28 -2.03 -2.74 5.83
C ILE A 28 -0.73 -3.50 5.55
N HIS A 29 -0.24 -4.27 6.52
CA HIS A 29 1.11 -4.83 6.46
C HIS A 29 1.20 -6.13 5.67
N PHE A 30 0.10 -6.89 5.59
CA PHE A 30 0.07 -8.19 4.92
C PHE A 30 -0.63 -8.18 3.57
N PHE A 31 -1.46 -7.18 3.27
CA PHE A 31 -2.14 -7.06 1.98
C PHE A 31 -1.76 -5.80 1.22
N LEU A 32 -2.13 -4.62 1.73
CA LEU A 32 -2.04 -3.36 0.97
C LEU A 32 -0.59 -2.96 0.64
N TYR A 33 0.32 -3.04 1.62
CA TYR A 33 1.73 -2.72 1.41
C TYR A 33 2.45 -3.75 0.53
N PRO A 34 2.30 -5.08 0.75
CA PRO A 34 2.82 -6.08 -0.19
C PRO A 34 2.26 -5.93 -1.61
N ALA A 35 0.97 -5.64 -1.77
CA ALA A 35 0.35 -5.40 -3.07
C ALA A 35 1.02 -4.25 -3.82
N SER A 36 1.20 -3.12 -3.13
CA SER A 36 1.85 -1.92 -3.69
C SER A 36 3.29 -2.20 -4.14
N ASN A 37 4.06 -2.92 -3.33
CA ASN A 37 5.44 -3.29 -3.65
C ASN A 37 5.53 -4.31 -4.79
N ALA A 38 4.66 -5.31 -4.81
CA ALA A 38 4.60 -6.30 -5.87
C ALA A 38 4.23 -5.66 -7.22
N TYR A 39 3.26 -4.74 -7.21
CA TYR A 39 2.88 -3.98 -8.40
C TYR A 39 4.03 -3.11 -8.91
N ASN A 40 4.69 -2.37 -8.01
CA ASN A 40 5.85 -1.55 -8.37
C ASN A 40 6.96 -2.41 -8.99
N SER A 41 7.31 -3.52 -8.33
CA SER A 41 8.35 -4.44 -8.80
C SER A 41 8.03 -5.02 -10.18
N TYR A 42 6.76 -5.32 -10.45
CA TYR A 42 6.30 -5.82 -11.74
C TYR A 42 6.61 -4.86 -12.90
N PHE A 43 6.31 -3.57 -12.74
CA PHE A 43 6.54 -2.57 -13.78
C PHE A 43 7.99 -2.08 -13.84
N ASP A 44 8.69 -2.13 -12.72
CA ASP A 44 10.09 -1.73 -12.64
C ASP A 44 11.04 -2.81 -13.16
N LYS A 45 10.54 -4.05 -13.27
CA LYS A 45 11.33 -5.24 -13.60
C LYS A 45 12.56 -5.28 -12.71
N ASP A 46 12.35 -5.15 -11.41
CA ASP A 46 13.44 -5.06 -10.44
C ASP A 46 14.29 -6.35 -10.47
N GLU A 47 15.49 -6.23 -11.03
CA GLU A 47 16.51 -7.31 -11.04
C GLU A 47 17.51 -7.17 -9.89
N LYS A 48 17.48 -6.02 -9.19
CA LYS A 48 18.33 -5.72 -8.04
C LYS A 48 17.61 -6.05 -6.74
N SER A 49 18.38 -6.18 -5.66
CA SER A 49 17.86 -6.54 -4.34
C SER A 49 16.68 -5.64 -3.91
N ILE A 50 15.52 -6.24 -3.60
CA ILE A 50 14.30 -5.54 -3.15
C ILE A 50 13.71 -6.21 -1.90
N GLY A 51 13.21 -5.42 -0.95
CA GLY A 51 12.43 -5.94 0.20
C GLY A 51 13.10 -7.05 1.02
N GLY A 52 14.44 -7.09 1.07
CA GLY A 52 15.21 -8.14 1.75
C GLY A 52 15.57 -9.35 0.87
N LEU A 53 15.12 -9.41 -0.38
CA LEU A 53 15.53 -10.42 -1.36
C LEU A 53 16.75 -9.95 -2.13
N LYS A 54 17.89 -10.64 -1.96
CA LYS A 54 19.14 -10.33 -2.69
C LYS A 54 19.04 -10.59 -4.20
N HIS A 55 18.28 -11.61 -4.59
CA HIS A 55 17.99 -11.99 -5.96
C HIS A 55 16.49 -12.19 -6.12
N PRO A 56 15.72 -11.13 -6.48
CA PRO A 56 14.30 -11.29 -6.71
C PRO A 56 14.05 -12.27 -7.89
N PRO A 57 13.02 -13.12 -7.81
CA PRO A 57 12.63 -13.96 -8.93
C PRO A 57 12.23 -13.08 -10.13
N LYS A 58 12.39 -13.63 -11.34
CA LYS A 58 11.97 -12.92 -12.56
C LYS A 58 10.50 -12.52 -12.45
N VAL A 59 10.23 -11.24 -12.73
CA VAL A 59 8.88 -10.69 -12.81
C VAL A 59 8.00 -11.54 -13.73
N SER A 60 6.89 -12.01 -13.18
CA SER A 60 5.95 -12.90 -13.84
C SER A 60 4.55 -12.31 -13.83
N LYS A 61 3.65 -12.78 -14.72
CA LYS A 61 2.26 -12.28 -14.76
C LYS A 61 1.51 -12.59 -13.47
N GLU A 62 1.89 -13.67 -12.79
CA GLU A 62 1.36 -14.07 -11.51
C GLU A 62 1.62 -13.00 -10.44
N LEU A 63 2.80 -12.38 -10.42
CA LEU A 63 3.11 -11.29 -9.46
C LEU A 63 2.14 -10.12 -9.62
N TYR A 64 1.83 -9.73 -10.86
CA TYR A 64 0.85 -8.69 -11.14
C TYR A 64 -0.55 -9.10 -10.68
N THR A 65 -0.98 -10.33 -10.97
CA THR A 65 -2.28 -10.86 -10.54
C THR A 65 -2.38 -10.88 -9.01
N TYR A 66 -1.36 -11.37 -8.31
CA TYR A 66 -1.35 -11.39 -6.84
C TYR A 66 -1.33 -9.99 -6.24
N ALA A 67 -0.62 -9.03 -6.85
CA ALA A 67 -0.66 -7.65 -6.43
C ALA A 67 -2.08 -7.09 -6.48
N LEU A 68 -2.81 -7.34 -7.57
CA LEU A 68 -4.21 -6.90 -7.70
C LEU A 68 -5.16 -7.63 -6.75
N LEU A 69 -4.97 -8.93 -6.53
CA LEU A 69 -5.79 -9.70 -5.60
C LEU A 69 -5.58 -9.23 -4.15
N PHE A 70 -4.34 -8.98 -3.75
CA PHE A 70 -4.04 -8.50 -2.39
C PHE A 70 -4.62 -7.11 -2.16
N ASP A 71 -4.52 -6.22 -3.15
CA ASP A 71 -5.15 -4.90 -3.12
C ASP A 71 -6.68 -5.01 -2.98
N PHE A 72 -7.31 -5.88 -3.78
CA PHE A 72 -8.74 -6.15 -3.69
C PHE A 72 -9.15 -6.67 -2.30
N TYR A 73 -8.44 -7.66 -1.75
CA TYR A 73 -8.74 -8.19 -0.41
C TYR A 73 -8.48 -7.18 0.70
N ALA A 74 -7.49 -6.30 0.56
CA ALA A 74 -7.27 -5.21 1.50
C ALA A 74 -8.47 -4.26 1.54
N ILE A 75 -8.96 -3.83 0.37
CA ILE A 75 -10.11 -2.92 0.25
C ILE A 75 -11.37 -3.60 0.78
N LEU A 76 -11.65 -4.83 0.34
CA LEU A 76 -12.82 -5.58 0.79
C LEU A 76 -12.79 -5.81 2.31
N GLY A 77 -11.64 -6.21 2.86
CA GLY A 77 -11.45 -6.40 4.29
C GLY A 77 -11.65 -5.10 5.08
N ALA A 78 -11.17 -3.97 4.57
CA ALA A 78 -11.38 -2.67 5.21
C ALA A 78 -12.87 -2.29 5.26
N ILE A 79 -13.61 -2.50 4.16
CA ILE A 79 -15.06 -2.23 4.11
C ILE A 79 -15.83 -3.10 5.09
N LEU A 80 -15.50 -4.41 5.14
CA LEU A 80 -16.25 -5.40 5.92
C LEU A 80 -15.95 -5.35 7.41
N PHE A 81 -14.70 -5.08 7.80
CA PHE A 81 -14.24 -5.25 9.19
C PHE A 81 -13.86 -3.94 9.88
N LEU A 82 -13.80 -2.81 9.16
CA LEU A 82 -13.55 -1.49 9.74
C LEU A 82 -14.74 -0.56 9.44
N ASN A 83 -14.78 0.03 8.26
CA ASN A 83 -15.89 0.83 7.74
C ASN A 83 -15.67 1.15 6.25
N TRP A 84 -16.74 1.59 5.57
CA TRP A 84 -16.70 1.88 4.13
C TRP A 84 -15.77 3.06 3.79
N GLN A 85 -15.61 4.05 4.69
CA GLN A 85 -14.73 5.20 4.48
C GLN A 85 -13.26 4.76 4.41
N VAL A 86 -12.81 3.89 5.32
CA VAL A 86 -11.45 3.31 5.30
C VAL A 86 -11.26 2.48 4.03
N GLY A 87 -12.29 1.76 3.58
CA GLY A 87 -12.28 1.08 2.28
C GLY A 87 -12.02 2.01 1.10
N ILE A 88 -12.68 3.17 1.07
CA ILE A 88 -12.44 4.21 0.06
C ILE A 88 -11.01 4.77 0.16
N MET A 89 -10.52 5.03 1.37
CA MET A 89 -9.14 5.49 1.58
C MET A 89 -8.13 4.48 1.02
N PHE A 90 -8.33 3.19 1.27
CA PHE A 90 -7.49 2.12 0.71
C PHE A 90 -7.58 2.05 -0.82
N PHE A 91 -8.77 2.24 -1.38
CA PHE A 91 -8.95 2.29 -2.84
C PHE A 91 -8.20 3.46 -3.47
N ILE A 92 -8.36 4.68 -2.93
CA ILE A 92 -7.67 5.88 -3.43
C ILE A 92 -6.15 5.71 -3.28
N TYR A 93 -5.69 5.25 -2.11
CA TYR A 93 -4.28 4.91 -1.89
C TYR A 93 -3.78 3.91 -2.94
N GLY A 94 -4.53 2.83 -3.18
CA GLY A 94 -4.20 1.81 -4.16
C GLY A 94 -4.07 2.38 -5.57
N LEU A 95 -4.96 3.30 -5.98
CA LEU A 95 -4.86 4.00 -7.26
C LEU A 95 -3.60 4.87 -7.35
N ALA A 96 -3.33 5.66 -6.31
CA ALA A 96 -2.13 6.52 -6.26
C ALA A 96 -0.84 5.68 -6.32
N SER A 97 -0.79 4.57 -5.57
CA SER A 97 0.34 3.64 -5.61
C SER A 97 0.54 2.99 -6.98
N LYS A 98 -0.53 2.70 -7.73
CA LYS A 98 -0.42 2.14 -9.09
C LYS A 98 0.02 3.19 -10.09
N ALA A 99 -0.54 4.41 -10.02
CA ALA A 99 -0.13 5.54 -10.83
C ALA A 99 1.36 5.90 -10.65
N TYR A 100 1.92 5.60 -9.49
CA TYR A 100 3.34 5.77 -9.21
C TYR A 100 4.25 5.01 -10.19
N SER A 101 3.90 3.77 -10.54
CA SER A 101 4.75 2.85 -11.31
C SER A 101 4.23 2.53 -12.71
N HIS A 102 2.90 2.62 -12.92
CA HIS A 102 2.28 2.20 -14.18
C HIS A 102 2.79 3.05 -15.38
N PRO A 103 3.19 2.43 -16.51
CA PRO A 103 3.84 3.12 -17.63
C PRO A 103 3.05 4.29 -18.23
N SER A 104 1.71 4.25 -18.17
CA SER A 104 0.86 5.32 -18.71
C SER A 104 0.88 6.61 -17.89
N ILE A 105 1.31 6.57 -16.61
CA ILE A 105 1.34 7.73 -15.71
C ILE A 105 2.74 7.92 -15.12
N ARG A 106 3.28 6.88 -14.49
CA ARG A 106 4.63 6.76 -13.91
C ARG A 106 5.08 8.01 -13.15
N LEU A 107 4.35 8.36 -12.09
CA LEU A 107 4.61 9.57 -11.29
C LEU A 107 6.05 9.66 -10.79
N LYS A 108 6.67 8.51 -10.46
CA LYS A 108 8.06 8.42 -9.97
C LYS A 108 9.12 9.08 -10.86
N LYS A 109 8.78 9.41 -12.11
CA LYS A 109 9.63 10.22 -13.01
C LYS A 109 9.81 11.67 -12.51
N TYR A 110 8.89 12.17 -11.67
CA TYR A 110 8.86 13.55 -11.18
C TYR A 110 9.24 13.59 -9.69
N PRO A 111 10.48 13.94 -9.31
CA PRO A 111 10.98 13.78 -7.94
C PRO A 111 10.15 14.50 -6.88
N TYR A 112 9.80 15.77 -7.11
CA TYR A 112 9.06 16.59 -6.14
C TYR A 112 7.60 16.13 -6.00
N ILE A 113 6.91 15.90 -7.12
CA ILE A 113 5.53 15.41 -7.14
C ILE A 113 5.46 14.03 -6.50
N SER A 114 6.41 13.16 -6.81
CA SER A 114 6.50 11.82 -6.23
C SER A 114 6.71 11.84 -4.73
N TRP A 115 7.58 12.73 -4.25
CA TRP A 115 7.82 12.89 -2.83
C TRP A 115 6.56 13.38 -2.09
N LEU A 116 5.85 14.37 -2.65
CA LEU A 116 4.58 14.86 -2.10
C LEU A 116 3.50 13.78 -2.08
N ILE A 117 3.34 13.05 -3.19
CA ILE A 117 2.35 11.98 -3.30
C ILE A 117 2.68 10.84 -2.35
N ALA A 118 3.94 10.39 -2.29
CA ALA A 118 4.34 9.34 -1.36
C ALA A 118 4.11 9.78 0.10
N GLY A 119 4.52 10.99 0.47
CA GLY A 119 4.30 11.54 1.82
C GLY A 119 2.82 11.66 2.18
N PHE A 120 1.99 12.17 1.27
CA PHE A 120 0.56 12.34 1.50
C PHE A 120 -0.18 11.00 1.58
N PHE A 121 0.02 10.10 0.62
CA PHE A 121 -0.72 8.84 0.57
C PHE A 121 -0.18 7.80 1.54
N GLN A 122 1.13 7.67 1.73
CA GLN A 122 1.69 6.71 2.71
C GLN A 122 1.69 7.24 4.15
N GLY A 123 1.63 8.57 4.33
CA GLY A 123 1.71 9.23 5.63
C GLY A 123 0.37 9.72 6.19
N TYR A 124 -0.47 10.35 5.37
CA TYR A 124 -1.70 11.03 5.83
C TYR A 124 -2.97 10.26 5.46
N LEU A 125 -3.21 10.00 4.16
CA LEU A 125 -4.48 9.44 3.70
C LEU A 125 -4.71 7.96 4.07
N HIS A 126 -3.67 7.30 4.56
CA HIS A 126 -3.72 5.88 4.91
C HIS A 126 -4.12 5.64 6.38
N PHE A 127 -4.32 6.72 7.16
CA PHE A 127 -4.60 6.69 8.60
C PHE A 127 -5.80 7.52 9.00
#